data_AF-A0A1Q8JMP0-F1
#
_entry.id   AF-A0A1Q8JMP0-F1
#
_cell.length_a   1.000
_cell.length_b   1.000
_cell.length_c   1.000
_cell.angle_alpha   90.00
_cell.angle_beta   90.00
_cell.angle_gamma   90.00
#
_symmetry.space_group_name_H-M   'P 1'
#
loop_
_entity.id
_entity.type
_entity.pdbx_description
1 polymer ?
#
loop_
_entity_poly.entity_id
_entity_poly.type
_entity_poly.pdbx_seq_one_letter_code
_entity_poly.pdbx_strand_id
1 'polypeptide(L)'
;MVIGAVYAFTDLSGIWAAVLLAFLMIYQASFAASLGLAMWLVNSEVFPTEVRGKAGSAGLATHWILNLLISVTVLTTIDAITPSGLFWLYAVLGGLGLVFLYRRLPETRGRTLEEIDAELNGGRPARQASTG
;
A
#
# COMPACT_ATOMS: atom_id res chain seq x y z
N MET A 1 -1.67 11.11 16.88
CA MET A 1 -1.93 11.61 18.25
C MET A 1 -1.31 12.98 18.55
N VAL A 2 -0.13 13.33 18.02
CA VAL A 2 0.49 14.67 18.21
C VAL A 2 -0.37 15.83 17.67
N ILE A 3 -1.05 15.62 16.54
CA ILE A 3 -1.89 16.66 15.90
C ILE A 3 -3.11 17.04 16.77
N GLY A 4 -3.70 16.08 17.48
CA GLY A 4 -4.85 16.33 18.36
C GLY A 4 -4.47 17.11 19.63
N ALA A 5 -3.28 16.88 20.17
CA ALA A 5 -2.76 17.65 21.28
C ALA A 5 -2.46 19.11 20.88
N VAL A 6 -1.90 19.33 19.68
CA VAL A 6 -1.62 20.70 19.18
C VAL A 6 -2.90 21.51 18.95
N TYR A 7 -4.00 20.88 18.51
CA TYR A 7 -5.29 21.56 18.34
C TYR A 7 -6.00 21.89 19.66
N ALA A 8 -5.74 21.15 20.74
CA ALA A 8 -6.39 21.35 22.04
C ALA A 8 -5.71 22.43 22.91
N PHE A 9 -4.41 22.67 22.70
CA PHE A 9 -3.61 23.59 23.53
C PHE A 9 -3.28 24.94 22.88
N THR A 10 -3.64 25.12 21.61
CA THR A 10 -3.25 26.33 20.87
C THR A 10 -4.49 26.92 20.20
N ASP A 11 -4.92 28.11 20.64
CA ASP A 11 -5.79 28.99 19.85
C ASP A 11 -5.01 29.37 18.58
N LEU A 12 -5.04 28.48 17.58
CA LEU A 12 -4.32 28.64 16.32
C LEU A 12 -4.99 29.75 15.53
N SER A 13 -4.52 30.99 15.72
CA SER A 13 -4.80 32.07 14.78
C SER A 13 -4.41 31.61 13.37
N GLY A 14 -5.24 31.95 12.38
CA GLY A 14 -5.31 31.24 11.09
C GLY A 14 -3.98 31.04 10.34
N ILE A 15 -2.98 31.90 10.56
CA ILE A 15 -1.66 31.77 9.93
C ILE A 15 -0.87 30.56 10.45
N TRP A 16 -0.95 30.24 11.75
CA TRP A 16 -0.25 29.10 12.34
C TRP A 16 -0.92 27.77 11.98
N ALA A 17 -2.25 27.76 11.87
CA ALA A 17 -2.99 26.61 11.35
C ALA A 17 -2.60 26.30 9.89
N ALA A 18 -2.49 27.33 9.04
CA ALA A 18 -2.08 27.18 7.64
C ALA A 18 -0.64 26.66 7.52
N VAL A 19 0.29 27.15 8.34
CA VAL A 19 1.68 26.67 8.37
C VAL A 19 1.75 25.20 8.79
N LEU A 20 1.04 24.81 9.86
CA LEU A 20 1.00 23.42 10.30
C LEU A 20 0.40 22.49 9.25
N LEU A 21 -0.67 22.91 8.57
CA LEU A 21 -1.25 22.17 7.45
C LEU A 21 -0.26 22.03 6.30
N ALA A 22 0.48 23.08 5.94
CA ALA A 22 1.50 23.01 4.89
C ALA A 22 2.61 21.99 5.24
N PHE A 23 3.14 22.03 6.45
CA PHE A 23 4.13 21.05 6.90
C PHE A 23 3.58 19.61 6.90
N LEU A 24 2.33 19.42 7.34
CA LEU A 24 1.67 18.12 7.29
C LEU A 24 1.52 17.61 5.85
N MET A 25 1.11 18.47 4.91
CA MET A 25 0.98 18.11 3.50
C MET A 25 2.33 17.76 2.87
N ILE A 26 3.40 18.51 3.19
CA ILE A 26 4.77 18.22 2.71
C ILE A 26 5.26 16.88 3.27
N TYR A 27 5.04 16.63 4.56
CA TYR A 27 5.36 15.35 5.19
C TYR A 27 4.62 14.19 4.50
N GLN A 28 3.32 14.36 4.27
CA GLN A 28 2.49 13.35 3.61
C GLN A 28 2.92 13.11 2.16
N ALA A 29 3.25 14.17 1.41
CA ALA A 29 3.76 14.07 0.05
C ALA A 29 5.11 13.34 -0.01
N SER A 30 6.03 13.65 0.91
CA SER A 30 7.34 12.99 1.00
C SER A 30 7.20 11.50 1.35
N PHE A 31 6.28 11.18 2.26
CA PHE A 31 5.95 9.80 2.62
C PHE A 31 5.35 9.03 1.44
N ALA A 32 4.37 9.62 0.74
CA ALA A 32 3.74 9.05 -0.43
C ALA A 32 4.74 8.82 -1.57
N ALA A 33 5.68 9.75 -1.78
CA ALA A 33 6.74 9.63 -2.78
C ALA A 33 7.76 8.53 -2.43
N SER A 34 7.96 8.22 -1.16
CA SER A 34 8.95 7.20 -0.75
C SER A 34 8.30 5.82 -0.67
N LEU A 35 7.45 5.61 0.33
CA LEU A 35 6.87 4.31 0.63
C LEU A 35 5.69 3.97 -0.28
N GLY A 36 4.91 4.99 -0.64
CA GLY A 36 3.80 4.83 -1.59
C GLY A 36 4.32 4.36 -2.95
N LEU A 37 5.25 5.12 -3.57
CA LEU A 37 5.82 4.74 -4.87
C LEU A 37 6.55 3.39 -4.83
N ALA A 38 7.32 3.09 -3.78
CA ALA A 38 8.01 1.81 -3.67
C ALA A 38 7.04 0.61 -3.71
N MET A 39 5.90 0.71 -3.03
CA MET A 39 4.90 -0.37 -3.00
C MET A 39 4.28 -0.61 -4.39
N TRP A 40 3.94 0.45 -5.11
CA TRP A 40 3.40 0.36 -6.47
C TRP A 40 4.45 -0.10 -7.49
N LEU A 41 5.71 0.29 -7.30
CA LEU A 41 6.83 -0.10 -8.15
C LEU A 41 7.12 -1.60 -8.01
N VAL A 42 7.25 -2.10 -6.78
CA VAL A 42 7.47 -3.54 -6.54
C VAL A 42 6.33 -4.36 -7.14
N ASN A 43 5.08 -3.90 -7.01
CA ASN A 43 3.94 -4.57 -7.65
C ASN A 43 4.10 -4.67 -9.18
N SER A 44 4.75 -3.68 -9.80
CA SER A 44 5.04 -3.67 -11.24
C SER A 44 6.24 -4.57 -11.62
N GLU A 45 7.19 -4.77 -10.70
CA GLU A 45 8.38 -5.61 -10.87
C GLU A 45 8.10 -7.11 -10.65
N VAL A 46 7.18 -7.45 -9.75
CA VAL A 46 6.82 -8.86 -9.46
C VAL A 46 6.05 -9.51 -10.60
N PHE A 47 5.29 -8.74 -11.39
CA PHE A 47 4.46 -9.31 -12.46
C PHE A 47 5.22 -9.45 -13.79
N PRO A 48 5.21 -10.65 -14.41
CA PRO A 48 5.73 -10.87 -15.76
C PRO A 48 5.02 -9.96 -16.76
N THR A 49 5.75 -9.54 -17.79
CA THR A 49 5.31 -8.54 -18.79
C THR A 49 3.99 -8.92 -19.47
N GLU A 50 3.74 -10.20 -19.66
CA GLU A 50 2.54 -10.75 -20.32
C GLU A 50 1.26 -10.58 -19.49
N VAL A 51 1.36 -10.62 -18.16
CA VAL A 51 0.21 -10.57 -17.23
C VAL A 51 0.13 -9.25 -16.46
N ARG A 52 1.17 -8.42 -16.49
CA ARG A 52 1.27 -7.16 -15.74
C ARG A 52 0.07 -6.24 -15.90
N GLY A 53 -0.46 -6.09 -17.12
CA GLY A 53 -1.63 -5.24 -17.37
C GLY A 53 -2.91 -5.77 -16.70
N LYS A 54 -3.15 -7.08 -16.77
CA LYS A 54 -4.32 -7.73 -16.15
C LYS A 54 -4.19 -7.82 -14.63
N ALA A 55 -3.01 -8.19 -14.13
CA ALA A 55 -2.72 -8.27 -12.71
C ALA A 55 -2.75 -6.88 -12.03
N GLY A 56 -2.16 -5.88 -12.67
CA GLY A 56 -2.16 -4.49 -12.18
C GLY A 56 -3.56 -3.88 -12.12
N SER A 57 -4.38 -4.06 -13.17
CA SER A 57 -5.77 -3.57 -13.18
C SER A 57 -6.66 -4.29 -12.17
N ALA A 58 -6.53 -5.61 -12.02
CA ALA A 58 -7.26 -6.37 -11.00
C ALA A 58 -6.83 -5.98 -9.58
N GLY A 59 -5.54 -5.76 -9.35
CA GLY A 59 -5.00 -5.29 -8.08
C GLY A 59 -5.51 -3.88 -7.73
N LEU A 60 -5.51 -2.97 -8.70
CA LEU A 60 -6.04 -1.61 -8.53
C LEU A 60 -7.55 -1.64 -8.26
N ALA A 61 -8.32 -2.43 -9.00
CA ALA A 61 -9.75 -2.58 -8.78
C ALA A 61 -10.05 -3.14 -7.37
N THR A 62 -9.32 -4.17 -6.95
CA THR A 62 -9.45 -4.75 -5.61
C THR A 62 -9.12 -3.71 -4.53
N HIS A 63 -8.04 -2.93 -4.72
CA HIS A 63 -7.67 -1.86 -3.82
C HIS A 63 -8.79 -0.82 -3.66
N TRP A 64 -9.36 -0.33 -4.77
CA TRP A 64 -10.44 0.64 -4.72
C TRP A 64 -11.74 0.07 -4.13
N ILE A 65 -12.07 -1.19 -4.43
CA ILE A 65 -13.25 -1.86 -3.85
C ILE A 65 -13.11 -1.99 -2.34
N LEU A 66 -11.96 -2.43 -1.85
CA LEU A 66 -11.70 -2.52 -0.41
C LEU A 66 -11.70 -1.14 0.26
N ASN A 67 -11.11 -0.14 -0.39
CA ASN A 67 -11.13 1.24 0.10
C ASN A 67 -12.56 1.77 0.23
N LEU A 68 -13.41 1.54 -0.78
CA LEU A 68 -14.82 1.92 -0.74
C LEU A 68 -15.55 1.18 0.38
N LEU A 69 -15.36 -0.14 0.47
CA LEU A 69 -15.98 -0.98 1.50
C LEU A 69 -15.64 -0.49 2.91
N ILE A 70 -14.36 -0.22 3.17
CA ILE A 70 -13.91 0.32 4.45
C ILE A 70 -14.55 1.69 4.70
N SER A 71 -14.54 2.58 3.70
CA SER A 71 -15.09 3.93 3.82
C SER A 71 -16.57 3.94 4.21
N VAL A 72 -17.36 2.99 3.67
CA VAL A 72 -18.80 2.90 3.99
C VAL A 72 -19.08 2.14 5.29
N THR A 73 -18.20 1.21 5.71
CA THR A 73 -18.41 0.36 6.89
C THR A 73 -17.80 0.93 8.18
N VAL A 74 -16.89 1.89 8.09
CA VAL A 74 -16.11 2.37 9.23
C VAL A 74 -16.99 2.94 10.35
N LEU A 75 -17.99 3.76 10.00
CA LEU A 75 -18.89 4.38 10.98
C LEU A 75 -19.76 3.32 11.67
N THR A 76 -20.39 2.44 10.88
CA THR A 76 -21.19 1.32 11.39
C THR A 76 -20.39 0.42 12.32
N THR A 77 -19.11 0.21 12.01
CA THR A 77 -18.22 -0.63 12.82
C THR A 77 -17.80 0.09 14.09
N ILE A 78 -17.53 1.39 14.05
CA ILE A 78 -17.24 2.21 15.24
C ILE A 78 -18.42 2.16 16.22
N ASP A 79 -19.64 2.29 15.72
CA ASP A 79 -20.85 2.24 16.55
C ASP A 79 -21.07 0.86 17.18
N ALA A 80 -20.63 -0.22 16.51
CA ALA A 80 -20.80 -1.59 17.00
C ALA A 80 -19.77 -2.03 18.05
N ILE A 81 -18.49 -1.69 17.89
CA ILE A 81 -17.38 -2.25 18.70
C ILE A 81 -16.47 -1.21 19.35
N THR A 82 -16.81 0.08 19.25
CA THR A 82 -16.03 1.26 19.68
C THR A 82 -14.83 1.60 18.78
N PRO A 83 -14.38 2.89 18.76
CA PRO A 83 -13.21 3.30 17.98
C PRO A 83 -11.94 2.50 18.31
N SER A 84 -11.72 2.19 19.60
CA SER A 84 -10.57 1.40 20.05
C SER A 84 -10.59 -0.03 19.50
N GLY A 85 -11.78 -0.65 19.44
CA GLY A 85 -11.96 -1.99 18.84
C GLY A 85 -11.62 -2.00 17.35
N LEU A 86 -12.02 -0.96 16.62
CA LEU A 86 -11.70 -0.81 15.19
C LEU A 86 -10.19 -0.66 14.95
N PHE A 87 -9.47 0.12 15.77
CA PHE A 87 -8.02 0.25 15.64
C PHE A 87 -7.30 -1.09 15.84
N TRP A 88 -7.70 -1.87 16.85
CA TRP A 88 -7.15 -3.21 17.08
C TRP A 88 -7.48 -4.17 15.94
N LEU A 89 -8.70 -4.11 15.39
CA LEU A 89 -9.09 -4.90 14.22
C LEU A 89 -8.17 -4.61 13.03
N TYR A 90 -7.96 -3.34 12.69
CA TYR A 90 -7.04 -2.96 11.60
C TYR A 90 -5.58 -3.29 11.90
N ALA A 91 -5.13 -3.19 13.16
CA ALA A 91 -3.79 -3.60 13.54
C ALA A 91 -3.57 -5.11 13.33
N VAL A 92 -4.54 -5.95 13.70
CA VAL A 92 -4.47 -7.41 13.49
C VAL A 92 -4.53 -7.75 12.00
N LEU A 93 -5.47 -7.18 11.25
CA LEU A 93 -5.58 -7.41 9.80
C LEU A 93 -4.32 -6.96 9.06
N GLY A 94 -3.78 -5.79 9.41
CA GLY A 94 -2.52 -5.27 8.87
C GLY A 94 -1.33 -6.16 9.23
N GLY A 95 -1.26 -6.66 10.47
CA GLY A 95 -0.22 -7.58 10.91
C GLY A 95 -0.27 -8.91 10.16
N LEU A 96 -1.45 -9.49 9.97
CA LEU A 96 -1.63 -10.70 9.15
C LEU A 96 -1.22 -10.46 7.70
N GLY A 97 -1.59 -9.32 7.12
CA GLY A 97 -1.17 -8.91 5.78
C GLY A 97 0.35 -8.78 5.66
N LEU A 98 1.01 -8.18 6.65
CA LEU A 98 2.47 -8.04 6.69
C LEU A 98 3.16 -9.41 6.77
N VAL A 99 2.65 -10.32 7.61
CA VAL A 99 3.19 -11.69 7.71
C VAL A 99 3.01 -12.46 6.41
N PHE A 100 1.86 -12.30 5.74
CA PHE A 100 1.61 -12.91 4.45
C PHE A 100 2.56 -12.38 3.37
N LEU A 101 2.72 -11.05 3.29
CA LEU A 101 3.67 -10.41 2.38
C LEU A 101 5.09 -10.90 2.65
N TYR A 102 5.54 -10.89 3.91
CA TYR A 102 6.88 -11.34 4.27
C TYR A 102 7.17 -12.80 3.88
N ARG A 103 6.16 -13.68 3.95
CA ARG A 103 6.32 -15.10 3.56
C ARG A 103 6.18 -15.37 2.07
N ARG A 104 5.35 -14.59 1.36
CA ARG A 104 4.93 -14.91 -0.02
C ARG A 104 5.53 -13.98 -1.07
N LEU A 105 6.01 -12.80 -0.68
CA LEU A 105 6.69 -11.87 -1.56
C LEU A 105 8.15 -12.35 -1.76
N PRO A 106 8.54 -12.81 -2.96
CA PRO A 106 9.94 -13.10 -3.25
C PRO A 106 10.75 -11.79 -3.18
N GLU A 107 12.00 -11.87 -2.75
CA GLU A 107 12.90 -10.71 -2.64
C GLU A 107 13.16 -10.11 -4.03
N THR A 108 12.52 -8.98 -4.35
CA THR A 108 12.66 -8.31 -5.67
C THR A 108 13.90 -7.43 -5.77
N ARG A 109 14.62 -7.22 -4.67
CA ARG A 109 15.70 -6.23 -4.60
C ARG A 109 16.98 -6.75 -5.26
N GLY A 110 17.23 -6.30 -6.48
CA GLY A 110 18.50 -6.53 -7.19
C GLY A 110 18.54 -7.76 -8.10
N ARG A 111 17.39 -8.36 -8.40
CA ARG A 111 17.25 -9.44 -9.39
C ARG A 111 16.67 -8.92 -10.69
N THR A 112 17.14 -9.42 -11.83
CA THR A 112 16.55 -9.05 -13.12
C THR A 112 15.17 -9.70 -13.28
N LEU A 113 14.31 -9.09 -14.10
CA LEU A 113 12.97 -9.64 -14.40
C LEU A 113 13.02 -11.09 -14.89
N GLU A 114 14.12 -11.48 -15.57
CA GLU A 114 14.36 -12.83 -16.08
C GLU A 114 14.68 -13.85 -14.97
N GLU A 115 15.38 -13.43 -13.91
CA GLU A 115 15.68 -14.29 -12.75
C GLU A 115 14.42 -14.56 -11.91
N ILE A 116 13.56 -13.55 -11.75
CA ILE A 116 12.28 -13.66 -11.03
C ILE A 116 11.32 -14.58 -11.79
N ASP A 117 11.26 -14.45 -13.12
CA ASP A 117 10.40 -15.31 -13.96
C ASP A 117 10.91 -16.77 -14.00
N ALA A 118 12.23 -16.99 -13.98
CA ALA A 118 12.81 -18.32 -13.89
C ALA A 118 12.55 -19.02 -12.55
N GLU A 119 12.58 -18.28 -11.43
CA GLU A 119 12.30 -18.81 -10.09
C GLU A 119 10.80 -19.12 -9.89
N LEU A 120 9.91 -18.27 -10.44
CA LEU A 120 8.47 -18.49 -10.40
C LEU A 120 8.00 -19.63 -11.32
N ASN A 121 8.66 -19.85 -12.47
CA ASN A 121 8.33 -20.91 -13.44
C ASN A 121 9.14 -22.21 -13.28
N GLY A 122 9.99 -22.33 -12.24
CA GLY A 122 10.73 -23.56 -11.95
C GLY A 122 11.86 -23.87 -12.94
N GLY A 123 12.56 -22.85 -13.44
CA GLY A 123 13.78 -22.99 -14.24
C GLY A 123 13.56 -23.43 -15.68
N ARG A 124 12.36 -23.27 -16.24
CA ARG A 124 12.11 -23.52 -17.67
C ARG A 124 12.42 -22.26 -18.47
N PRO A 125 13.47 -22.28 -19.33
CA PRO A 125 13.79 -21.12 -20.16
C PRO A 125 12.59 -20.81 -21.05
N ALA A 126 12.18 -19.53 -21.03
CA ALA A 126 11.19 -18.99 -21.92
C ALA A 126 11.54 -19.42 -23.34
N ARG A 127 10.61 -20.21 -23.90
CA ARG A 127 10.69 -20.86 -25.19
C ARG A 127 11.26 -19.89 -26.22
N GLN A 128 12.37 -20.28 -26.84
CA GLN A 128 12.86 -19.72 -28.09
C GLN A 128 11.68 -19.38 -29.00
N ALA A 129 11.40 -18.10 -29.18
CA ALA A 129 10.72 -17.62 -30.36
C ALA A 129 11.74 -17.72 -31.51
N SER A 130 11.83 -18.94 -32.04
CA SER A 130 12.53 -19.27 -33.27
C SER A 130 11.89 -18.52 -34.45
N THR A 131 12.72 -17.75 -35.15
CA THR A 131 12.89 -17.80 -36.61
C THR A 131 11.64 -17.80 -37.50
N GLY A 132 11.52 -16.76 -38.32
CA GLY A 132 10.65 -16.72 -39.49
C GLY A 132 10.51 -15.32 -40.04
#